data_AF-A0AAD7PRW0-F1
#
_entry.id   AF-A0AAD7PRW0-F1
#
_cell.length_a   1.000
_cell.length_b   1.000
_cell.length_c   1.000
_cell.angle_alpha   90.00
_cell.angle_beta   90.00
_cell.angle_gamma   90.00
#
_symmetry.space_group_name_H-M   'P 1'
#
loop_
_entity.id
_entity.type
_entity.pdbx_description
1 polymer ?
#
loop_
_entity_poly.entity_id
_entity_poly.type
_entity_poly.pdbx_seq_one_letter_code
_entity_poly.pdbx_strand_id
1 'polypeptide(L)'
;MTRLDHRQNNLQSMEEKRKFQRESILSIKEYDKTLNVEQELKEVVGDPQYNRFDTLQGIDITSSLSIENVAKIRFLLSTDNPPTDKIIASGVVPQLIKFLGEKCNLRYQLEAAGALLGIVSGTLQQANAVVELGGVPIFVQLLRNDHLKNRAVLALGSIAILSPGFRDHVLGQGCLVPLLAILMKHSEPSMLGEVNMLQNACRTLAILCFGIPPPPFDQVKHALPTLQKLIHLEPSGALLEVCQDACVALFCLSNGPVDQIQAVIDANILERLVMLLSHAPKEIVDPLLRIVGNILRGSDSQM
;
A
#
# COMPACT_ATOMS: atom_id res chain seq x y z
N MET A 1 44.28 -5.11 19.56
CA MET A 1 43.24 -5.86 18.82
C MET A 1 43.86 -6.49 17.59
N THR A 2 43.77 -7.81 17.50
CA THR A 2 44.43 -8.63 16.48
C THR A 2 43.60 -8.69 15.20
N ARG A 3 44.23 -8.92 14.03
CA ARG A 3 43.51 -9.08 12.73
C ARG A 3 42.43 -10.17 12.76
N LEU A 4 42.54 -11.14 13.66
CA LEU A 4 41.55 -12.20 13.92
C LEU A 4 40.28 -11.65 14.60
N ASP A 5 40.42 -10.77 15.60
CA ASP A 5 39.29 -10.15 16.31
C ASP A 5 38.45 -9.29 15.35
N HIS A 6 39.12 -8.56 14.45
CA HIS A 6 38.43 -7.74 13.45
C HIS A 6 37.65 -8.58 12.43
N ARG A 7 38.17 -9.76 12.07
CA ARG A 7 37.51 -10.69 11.15
C ARG A 7 36.32 -11.39 11.83
N GLN A 8 36.45 -11.76 13.10
CA GLN A 8 35.34 -12.33 13.89
C GLN A 8 34.22 -11.33 14.12
N ASN A 9 34.54 -10.07 14.48
CA ASN A 9 33.55 -9.02 14.65
C ASN A 9 32.80 -8.71 13.33
N ASN A 10 33.51 -8.72 12.19
CA ASN A 10 32.88 -8.54 10.88
C ASN A 10 31.96 -9.72 10.51
N LEU A 11 32.32 -10.95 10.87
CA LEU A 11 31.49 -12.13 10.63
C LEU A 11 30.22 -12.12 11.50
N GLN A 12 30.35 -11.79 12.80
CA GLN A 12 29.21 -11.62 13.71
C GLN A 12 28.27 -10.50 13.24
N SER A 13 28.81 -9.34 12.85
CA SER A 13 28.01 -8.23 12.31
C SER A 13 27.25 -8.62 11.02
N MET A 14 27.87 -9.42 10.15
CA MET A 14 27.20 -9.93 8.95
C MET A 14 26.13 -10.98 9.27
N GLU A 15 26.35 -11.85 10.25
CA GLU A 15 25.37 -12.84 10.70
C GLU A 15 24.18 -12.17 11.39
N GLU A 16 24.40 -11.14 12.19
CA GLU A 16 23.35 -10.32 12.80
C GLU A 16 22.52 -9.61 11.72
N LYS A 17 23.18 -8.98 10.74
CA LYS A 17 22.50 -8.38 9.58
C LYS A 17 21.66 -9.41 8.82
N ARG A 18 22.19 -10.62 8.59
CA ARG A 18 21.48 -11.71 7.90
C ARG A 18 20.32 -12.28 8.72
N LYS A 19 20.49 -12.43 10.03
CA LYS A 19 19.45 -12.91 10.95
C LYS A 19 18.31 -11.91 11.03
N PHE A 20 18.66 -10.64 11.19
CA PHE A 20 17.72 -9.55 11.23
C PHE A 20 16.99 -9.34 9.88
N GLN A 21 17.70 -9.51 8.76
CA GLN A 21 17.09 -9.51 7.42
C GLN A 21 16.15 -10.71 7.24
N ARG A 22 16.46 -11.89 7.80
CA ARG A 22 15.56 -13.05 7.83
C ARG A 22 14.33 -12.83 8.70
N GLU A 23 14.49 -12.24 9.88
CA GLU A 23 13.38 -11.89 10.78
C GLU A 23 12.48 -10.83 10.14
N SER A 24 13.07 -9.84 9.46
CA SER A 24 12.35 -8.90 8.60
C SER A 24 11.59 -9.69 7.53
N ILE A 25 12.26 -10.54 6.73
CA ILE A 25 11.63 -11.36 5.66
C ILE A 25 10.51 -12.27 6.19
N LEU A 26 10.64 -12.82 7.40
CA LEU A 26 9.60 -13.63 8.03
C LEU A 26 8.41 -12.78 8.45
N SER A 27 8.65 -11.64 9.10
CA SER A 27 7.61 -10.66 9.44
C SER A 27 6.87 -10.19 8.19
N ILE A 28 7.60 -10.02 7.09
CA ILE A 28 7.09 -9.63 5.78
C ILE A 28 6.20 -10.71 5.19
N LYS A 29 6.61 -11.97 5.24
CA LYS A 29 5.85 -13.11 4.71
C LYS A 29 4.60 -13.44 5.55
N GLU A 30 4.65 -13.17 6.85
CA GLU A 30 3.46 -13.23 7.71
C GLU A 30 2.52 -12.07 7.38
N TYR A 31 3.06 -10.88 7.09
CA TYR A 31 2.27 -9.70 6.74
C TYR A 31 1.65 -9.77 5.32
N ASP A 32 2.35 -10.37 4.37
CA ASP A 32 1.87 -10.63 3.00
C ASP A 32 0.61 -11.52 2.99
N LYS A 33 0.49 -12.41 4.00
CA LYS A 33 -0.73 -13.21 4.22
C LYS A 33 -1.88 -12.41 4.84
N THR A 34 -1.59 -11.36 5.61
CA THR A 34 -2.60 -10.50 6.26
C THR A 34 -3.02 -9.31 5.39
N LEU A 35 -2.21 -8.91 4.41
CA LEU A 35 -2.49 -7.86 3.43
C LEU A 35 -3.53 -8.26 2.38
N ASN A 36 -4.39 -9.24 2.69
CA ASN A 36 -5.25 -9.96 1.74
C ASN A 36 -6.23 -9.01 1.01
N VAL A 37 -5.76 -8.36 -0.06
CA VAL A 37 -6.49 -7.44 -0.95
C VAL A 37 -7.73 -8.10 -1.54
N GLU A 38 -7.80 -9.43 -1.51
CA GLU A 38 -8.91 -10.25 -1.99
C GLU A 38 -10.26 -9.95 -1.29
N GLN A 39 -10.27 -9.54 -0.01
CA GLN A 39 -11.53 -9.26 0.69
C GLN A 39 -12.14 -7.89 0.31
N GLU A 40 -11.33 -6.89 -0.03
CA GLU A 40 -11.80 -5.53 -0.34
C GLU A 40 -12.25 -5.34 -1.80
N LEU A 41 -11.80 -6.23 -2.70
CA LEU A 41 -12.29 -6.26 -4.08
C LEU A 41 -13.80 -6.51 -4.15
N LYS A 42 -14.36 -7.33 -3.25
CA LYS A 42 -15.80 -7.66 -3.28
C LYS A 42 -16.70 -6.47 -2.92
N GLU A 43 -16.27 -5.61 -2.00
CA GLU A 43 -17.04 -4.42 -1.60
C GLU A 43 -16.83 -3.22 -2.54
N VAL A 44 -15.60 -3.01 -3.02
CA VAL A 44 -15.25 -1.86 -3.87
C VAL A 44 -15.65 -2.07 -5.34
N VAL A 45 -15.69 -3.34 -5.77
CA VAL A 45 -16.18 -3.75 -7.09
C VAL A 45 -17.69 -3.96 -7.10
N GLY A 46 -18.41 -3.68 -5.99
CA GLY A 46 -19.86 -3.44 -5.92
C GLY A 46 -20.77 -4.60 -6.35
N ASP A 47 -22.00 -4.63 -5.83
CA ASP A 47 -23.02 -5.59 -6.25
C ASP A 47 -23.39 -5.32 -7.73
N PRO A 48 -23.18 -6.29 -8.65
CA PRO A 48 -23.55 -6.15 -10.04
C PRO A 48 -25.08 -6.13 -10.15
N GLN A 49 -25.67 -4.95 -10.06
CA GLN A 49 -26.95 -4.74 -10.73
C GLN A 49 -26.71 -5.11 -12.20
N TYR A 50 -27.40 -6.18 -12.65
CA TYR A 50 -27.22 -6.93 -13.91
C TYR A 50 -26.38 -8.22 -13.82
N ASN A 51 -26.89 -9.20 -13.07
CA ASN A 51 -26.73 -10.62 -13.41
C ASN A 51 -27.11 -10.86 -14.89
N ARG A 52 -26.14 -11.04 -15.80
CA ARG A 52 -26.34 -11.65 -17.14
C ARG A 52 -25.09 -11.84 -18.03
N PHE A 53 -23.87 -11.82 -17.50
CA PHE A 53 -22.68 -11.76 -18.37
C PHE A 53 -21.67 -12.89 -18.11
N ASP A 54 -21.89 -14.03 -18.75
CA ASP A 54 -21.05 -15.23 -18.55
C ASP A 54 -19.86 -15.33 -19.53
N THR A 55 -19.77 -14.45 -20.55
CA THR A 55 -18.71 -14.54 -21.57
C THR A 55 -18.26 -13.19 -22.14
N LEU A 56 -17.01 -13.13 -22.60
CA LEU A 56 -16.44 -12.00 -23.37
C LEU A 56 -17.06 -11.84 -24.78
N GLN A 57 -17.98 -12.72 -25.20
CA GLN A 57 -18.65 -12.58 -26.51
C GLN A 57 -19.44 -11.27 -26.58
N GLY A 58 -19.26 -10.53 -27.68
CA GLY A 58 -19.98 -9.29 -27.98
C GLY A 58 -19.39 -7.99 -27.42
N ILE A 59 -18.18 -8.01 -26.83
CA ILE A 59 -17.48 -6.76 -26.50
C ILE A 59 -16.92 -6.17 -27.79
N ASP A 60 -17.61 -5.17 -28.34
CA ASP A 60 -17.09 -4.41 -29.47
C ASP A 60 -16.00 -3.44 -28.99
N ILE A 61 -14.79 -3.68 -29.47
CA ILE A 61 -13.57 -2.92 -29.16
C ILE A 61 -13.22 -1.94 -30.30
N THR A 62 -13.97 -1.96 -31.39
CA THR A 62 -13.57 -1.33 -32.65
C THR A 62 -14.01 0.13 -32.77
N SER A 63 -15.00 0.58 -32.00
CA SER A 63 -15.42 1.98 -31.96
C SER A 63 -16.10 2.36 -30.64
N SER A 64 -15.38 3.08 -29.77
CA SER A 64 -15.84 3.58 -28.46
C SER A 64 -16.54 2.54 -27.57
N LEU A 65 -15.78 1.94 -26.65
CA LEU A 65 -16.30 0.97 -25.67
C LEU A 65 -17.48 1.57 -24.89
N SER A 66 -18.67 0.99 -25.03
CA SER A 66 -19.88 1.47 -24.34
C SER A 66 -19.78 1.30 -22.82
N ILE A 67 -20.56 2.06 -22.05
CA ILE A 67 -20.55 1.95 -20.59
C ILE A 67 -20.99 0.56 -20.12
N GLU A 68 -21.93 -0.08 -20.83
CA GLU A 68 -22.37 -1.45 -20.55
C GLU A 68 -21.21 -2.45 -20.73
N ASN A 69 -20.38 -2.25 -21.76
CA ASN A 69 -19.20 -3.08 -21.99
C ASN A 69 -18.12 -2.85 -20.92
N VAL A 70 -17.90 -1.61 -20.47
CA VAL A 70 -16.97 -1.32 -19.37
C VAL A 70 -17.44 -1.97 -18.06
N ALA A 71 -18.73 -1.85 -17.74
CA ALA A 71 -19.32 -2.48 -16.57
C ALA A 71 -19.23 -4.02 -16.63
N LYS A 72 -19.46 -4.61 -17.81
CA LYS A 72 -19.28 -6.05 -18.06
C LYS A 72 -17.83 -6.50 -17.84
N ILE A 73 -16.85 -5.73 -18.33
CA ILE A 73 -15.43 -6.01 -18.12
C ILE A 73 -15.08 -5.97 -16.63
N ARG A 74 -15.49 -4.92 -15.92
CA ARG A 74 -15.30 -4.82 -14.47
C ARG A 74 -15.90 -6.02 -13.74
N PHE A 75 -17.14 -6.40 -14.07
CA PHE A 75 -17.80 -7.55 -13.45
C PHE A 75 -17.01 -8.85 -13.68
N LEU A 76 -16.58 -9.12 -14.91
CA LEU A 76 -15.77 -10.30 -15.21
C LEU A 76 -14.47 -10.34 -14.39
N LEU A 77 -13.86 -9.18 -14.15
CA LEU A 77 -12.65 -9.04 -13.33
C LEU A 77 -12.88 -9.25 -11.82
N SER A 78 -14.12 -9.18 -11.35
CA SER A 78 -14.48 -9.52 -9.95
C SER A 78 -14.87 -10.97 -9.70
N THR A 79 -14.91 -11.80 -10.74
CA THR A 79 -15.23 -13.24 -10.57
C THR A 79 -14.04 -14.00 -9.98
N ASP A 80 -14.27 -15.18 -9.40
CA ASP A 80 -13.21 -15.98 -8.75
C ASP A 80 -12.09 -16.42 -9.73
N ASN A 81 -12.38 -16.50 -11.03
CA ASN A 81 -11.43 -16.86 -12.07
C ASN A 81 -11.53 -15.88 -13.26
N PRO A 82 -11.09 -14.63 -13.07
CA PRO A 82 -11.31 -13.59 -14.05
C PRO A 82 -10.48 -13.88 -15.31
N PRO A 83 -11.03 -13.69 -16.53
CA PRO A 83 -10.30 -13.89 -17.77
C PRO A 83 -9.37 -12.69 -18.08
N THR A 84 -8.56 -12.27 -17.09
CA THR A 84 -7.77 -11.03 -17.11
C THR A 84 -6.84 -10.95 -18.31
N ASP A 85 -6.11 -12.03 -18.63
CA ASP A 85 -5.19 -12.04 -19.78
C ASP A 85 -5.92 -11.86 -21.11
N LYS A 86 -7.13 -12.44 -21.25
CA LYS A 86 -7.97 -12.26 -22.46
C LYS A 86 -8.48 -10.83 -22.56
N ILE A 87 -8.85 -10.23 -21.43
CA ILE A 87 -9.27 -8.82 -21.38
C ILE A 87 -8.11 -7.92 -21.79
N ILE A 88 -6.90 -8.13 -21.26
CA ILE A 88 -5.71 -7.35 -21.65
C ILE A 88 -5.41 -7.55 -23.15
N ALA A 89 -5.39 -8.79 -23.62
CA ALA A 89 -5.12 -9.13 -25.03
C ALA A 89 -6.14 -8.54 -26.01
N SER A 90 -7.34 -8.20 -25.54
CA SER A 90 -8.37 -7.52 -26.34
C SER A 90 -8.04 -6.05 -26.66
N GLY A 91 -7.04 -5.46 -25.99
CA GLY A 91 -6.60 -4.09 -26.25
C GLY A 91 -7.47 -3.01 -25.60
N VAL A 92 -8.30 -3.36 -24.61
CA VAL A 92 -9.18 -2.39 -23.91
C VAL A 92 -8.44 -1.45 -22.95
N VAL A 93 -7.25 -1.81 -22.47
CA VAL A 93 -6.53 -1.09 -21.40
C VAL A 93 -6.30 0.39 -21.72
N PRO A 94 -5.80 0.79 -22.91
CA PRO A 94 -5.63 2.21 -23.26
C PRO A 94 -6.95 3.01 -23.18
N GLN A 95 -8.06 2.38 -23.59
CA GLN A 95 -9.37 3.01 -23.57
C GLN A 95 -9.91 3.15 -22.14
N LEU A 96 -9.68 2.16 -21.27
CA LEU A 96 -10.02 2.25 -19.84
C LEU A 96 -9.24 3.38 -19.16
N ILE A 97 -7.93 3.51 -19.44
CA ILE A 97 -7.12 4.61 -18.91
C ILE A 97 -7.66 5.96 -19.40
N LYS A 98 -8.02 6.06 -20.68
CA LYS A 98 -8.63 7.28 -21.24
C LYS A 98 -9.93 7.67 -20.54
N PHE A 99 -10.74 6.69 -20.13
CA PHE A 99 -11.98 6.94 -19.40
C PHE A 99 -11.80 7.50 -17.98
N LEU A 100 -10.59 7.44 -17.42
CA LEU A 100 -10.27 8.07 -16.13
C LEU A 100 -10.06 9.58 -16.23
N GLY A 101 -9.92 10.14 -17.44
CA GLY A 101 -9.68 11.57 -17.63
C GLY A 101 -10.84 12.45 -17.15
N GLU A 102 -10.54 13.69 -16.75
CA GLU A 102 -11.51 14.66 -16.19
C GLU A 102 -12.69 14.99 -17.13
N LYS A 103 -12.51 14.79 -18.43
CA LYS A 103 -13.55 15.06 -19.45
C LYS A 103 -14.59 13.94 -19.58
N CYS A 104 -14.37 12.79 -18.94
CA CYS A 104 -15.28 11.66 -18.99
C CYS A 104 -16.35 11.77 -17.89
N ASN A 105 -17.54 11.25 -18.18
CA ASN A 105 -18.62 11.18 -17.19
C ASN A 105 -18.19 10.29 -16.01
N LEU A 106 -18.60 10.67 -14.79
CA LEU A 106 -18.27 9.96 -13.55
C LEU A 106 -18.58 8.46 -13.61
N ARG A 107 -19.66 8.05 -14.28
CA ARG A 107 -20.01 6.63 -14.45
C ARG A 107 -18.92 5.87 -15.21
N TYR A 108 -18.41 6.44 -16.30
CA TYR A 108 -17.29 5.84 -17.05
C TYR A 108 -16.03 5.78 -16.19
N GLN A 109 -15.72 6.84 -15.45
CA GLN A 109 -14.54 6.88 -14.58
C GLN A 109 -14.63 5.81 -13.48
N LEU A 110 -15.80 5.65 -12.87
CA LEU A 110 -16.04 4.64 -11.85
C LEU A 110 -15.84 3.23 -12.43
N GLU A 111 -16.54 2.88 -13.50
CA GLU A 111 -16.44 1.54 -14.09
C GLU A 111 -15.02 1.24 -14.60
N ALA A 112 -14.39 2.22 -15.25
CA ALA A 112 -13.01 2.06 -15.74
C ALA A 112 -12.00 1.94 -14.61
N ALA A 113 -12.13 2.70 -13.52
CA ALA A 113 -11.26 2.58 -12.36
C ALA A 113 -11.42 1.21 -11.68
N GLY A 114 -12.65 0.69 -11.62
CA GLY A 114 -12.92 -0.65 -11.10
C GLY A 114 -12.31 -1.74 -11.99
N ALA A 115 -12.45 -1.64 -13.30
CA ALA A 115 -11.83 -2.57 -14.24
C ALA A 115 -10.29 -2.53 -14.15
N LEU A 116 -9.68 -1.33 -14.14
CA LEU A 116 -8.24 -1.23 -14.02
C LEU A 116 -7.73 -1.72 -12.67
N LEU A 117 -8.44 -1.47 -11.57
CA LEU A 117 -8.15 -2.06 -10.27
C LEU A 117 -8.12 -3.59 -10.35
N GLY A 118 -9.17 -4.21 -10.92
CA GLY A 118 -9.21 -5.66 -11.09
C GLY A 118 -8.07 -6.24 -11.94
N ILE A 119 -7.57 -5.48 -12.93
CA ILE A 119 -6.39 -5.89 -13.71
C ILE A 119 -5.11 -5.80 -12.86
N VAL A 120 -4.89 -4.71 -12.14
CA VAL A 120 -3.63 -4.49 -11.40
C VAL A 120 -3.55 -5.28 -10.10
N SER A 121 -4.68 -5.76 -9.57
CA SER A 121 -4.71 -6.69 -8.43
C SER A 121 -4.38 -8.14 -8.81
N GLY A 122 -4.12 -8.41 -10.09
CA GLY A 122 -3.71 -9.72 -10.59
C GLY A 122 -2.20 -9.97 -10.51
N THR A 123 -1.64 -10.60 -11.54
CA THR A 123 -0.21 -10.92 -11.61
C THR A 123 0.66 -9.70 -11.93
N LEU A 124 1.98 -9.81 -11.71
CA LEU A 124 2.94 -8.79 -12.09
C LEU A 124 2.84 -8.40 -13.57
N GLN A 125 2.63 -9.37 -14.47
CA GLN A 125 2.47 -9.14 -15.91
C GLN A 125 1.17 -8.38 -16.22
N GLN A 126 0.08 -8.70 -15.51
CA GLN A 126 -1.22 -8.03 -15.69
C GLN A 126 -1.16 -6.57 -15.22
N ALA A 127 -0.55 -6.32 -14.07
CA ALA A 127 -0.30 -4.97 -13.59
C ALA A 127 0.62 -4.19 -14.53
N ASN A 128 1.69 -4.82 -15.06
CA ASN A 128 2.61 -4.19 -15.99
C ASN A 128 1.92 -3.65 -17.24
N ALA A 129 0.90 -4.35 -17.75
CA ALA A 129 0.11 -3.91 -18.91
C ALA A 129 -0.58 -2.55 -18.68
N VAL A 130 -0.92 -2.22 -17.43
CA VAL A 130 -1.49 -0.90 -17.06
C VAL A 130 -0.39 0.11 -16.77
N VAL A 131 0.70 -0.31 -16.12
CA VAL A 131 1.84 0.55 -15.77
C VAL A 131 2.54 1.10 -17.02
N GLU A 132 2.85 0.25 -18.01
CA GLU A 132 3.52 0.65 -19.25
C GLU A 132 2.71 1.66 -20.08
N LEU A 133 1.37 1.61 -19.96
CA LEU A 133 0.45 2.52 -20.63
C LEU A 133 0.20 3.82 -19.84
N GLY A 134 0.96 4.07 -18.77
CA GLY A 134 0.88 5.31 -17.99
C GLY A 134 -0.27 5.36 -16.98
N GLY A 135 -0.74 4.21 -16.48
CA GLY A 135 -1.82 4.16 -15.49
C GLY A 135 -1.47 4.78 -14.14
N VAL A 136 -0.22 4.64 -13.68
CA VAL A 136 0.23 5.12 -12.36
C VAL A 136 0.05 6.63 -12.16
N PRO A 137 0.55 7.53 -13.04
CA PRO A 137 0.33 8.97 -12.85
C PRO A 137 -1.15 9.35 -12.85
N ILE A 138 -2.00 8.63 -13.59
CA ILE A 138 -3.45 8.87 -13.56
C ILE A 138 -4.04 8.49 -12.20
N PHE A 139 -3.69 7.32 -11.64
CA PHE A 139 -4.14 6.95 -10.29
C PHE A 139 -3.66 7.96 -9.23
N VAL A 140 -2.41 8.45 -9.33
CA VAL A 140 -1.91 9.49 -8.41
C VAL A 140 -2.74 10.77 -8.50
N GLN A 141 -3.14 11.19 -9.70
CA GLN A 141 -4.04 12.33 -9.87
C GLN A 141 -5.41 12.09 -9.22
N LEU A 142 -5.96 10.88 -9.39
CA LEU A 142 -7.26 10.48 -8.85
C LEU A 142 -7.32 10.41 -7.31
N LEU A 143 -6.19 10.40 -6.61
CA LEU A 143 -6.16 10.53 -5.14
C LEU A 143 -6.83 11.83 -4.63
N ARG A 144 -6.89 12.87 -5.48
CA ARG A 144 -7.57 14.14 -5.18
C ARG A 144 -9.06 14.14 -5.53
N ASN A 145 -9.56 13.11 -6.20
CA ASN A 145 -10.96 13.02 -6.62
C ASN A 145 -11.80 12.32 -5.55
N ASP A 146 -12.82 13.01 -5.01
CA ASP A 146 -13.62 12.48 -3.89
C ASP A 146 -14.34 11.16 -4.20
N HIS A 147 -14.71 10.92 -5.46
CA HIS A 147 -15.41 9.71 -5.88
C HIS A 147 -14.49 8.54 -6.24
N LEU A 148 -13.24 8.82 -6.62
CA LEU A 148 -12.31 7.82 -7.17
C LEU A 148 -11.11 7.54 -6.28
N LYS A 149 -10.86 8.37 -5.25
CA LYS A 149 -9.66 8.24 -4.41
C LYS A 149 -9.49 6.85 -3.80
N ASN A 150 -10.58 6.20 -3.38
CA ASN A 150 -10.48 4.88 -2.75
C ASN A 150 -9.99 3.83 -3.74
N ARG A 151 -10.50 3.84 -4.97
CA ARG A 151 -10.03 2.96 -6.05
C ARG A 151 -8.60 3.27 -6.46
N ALA A 152 -8.23 4.55 -6.47
CA ALA A 152 -6.87 4.97 -6.75
C ALA A 152 -5.89 4.50 -5.67
N VAL A 153 -6.23 4.63 -4.39
CA VAL A 153 -5.42 4.12 -3.27
C VAL A 153 -5.20 2.61 -3.43
N LEU A 154 -6.28 1.84 -3.62
CA LEU A 154 -6.20 0.39 -3.78
C LEU A 154 -5.37 -0.02 -5.00
N ALA A 155 -5.56 0.64 -6.15
CA ALA A 155 -4.80 0.33 -7.36
C ALA A 155 -3.31 0.60 -7.18
N LEU A 156 -2.95 1.70 -6.52
CA LEU A 156 -1.55 2.03 -6.22
C LEU A 156 -0.93 1.03 -5.23
N GLY A 157 -1.68 0.61 -4.21
CA GLY A 157 -1.27 -0.44 -3.28
C GLY A 157 -1.05 -1.79 -3.98
N SER A 158 -2.00 -2.22 -4.82
CA SER A 158 -1.90 -3.45 -5.62
C SER A 158 -0.70 -3.43 -6.58
N ILE A 159 -0.37 -2.28 -7.18
CA ILE A 159 0.82 -2.17 -8.02
C ILE A 159 2.09 -2.23 -7.17
N ALA A 160 2.14 -1.46 -6.07
CA ALA A 160 3.34 -1.31 -5.25
C ALA A 160 3.76 -2.61 -4.55
N ILE A 161 2.79 -3.45 -4.13
CA ILE A 161 3.09 -4.71 -3.42
C ILE A 161 3.76 -5.75 -4.31
N LEU A 162 3.53 -5.72 -5.63
CA LEU A 162 4.00 -6.75 -6.57
C LEU A 162 5.53 -6.77 -6.73
N SER A 163 6.21 -5.63 -6.61
CA SER A 163 7.67 -5.58 -6.65
C SER A 163 8.26 -4.28 -6.09
N PRO A 164 9.50 -4.30 -5.58
CA PRO A 164 10.23 -3.08 -5.22
C PRO A 164 10.32 -2.07 -6.37
N GLY A 165 10.46 -2.53 -7.61
CA GLY A 165 10.52 -1.65 -8.79
C GLY A 165 9.21 -0.89 -9.04
N PHE A 166 8.06 -1.56 -8.87
CA PHE A 166 6.76 -0.91 -8.96
C PHE A 166 6.47 0.01 -7.79
N ARG A 167 6.85 -0.38 -6.56
CA ARG A 167 6.81 0.50 -5.39
C ARG A 167 7.58 1.80 -5.63
N ASP A 168 8.83 1.70 -6.09
CA ASP A 168 9.68 2.86 -6.33
C ASP A 168 9.16 3.71 -7.49
N HIS A 169 8.56 3.09 -8.51
CA HIS A 169 7.86 3.81 -9.57
C HIS A 169 6.65 4.59 -9.04
N VAL A 170 5.80 3.99 -8.21
CA VAL A 170 4.65 4.66 -7.58
C VAL A 170 5.11 5.83 -6.70
N LEU A 171 6.16 5.64 -5.90
CA LEU A 171 6.78 6.73 -5.13
C LEU A 171 7.31 7.84 -6.04
N GLY A 172 8.04 7.49 -7.10
CA GLY A 172 8.61 8.42 -8.06
C GLY A 172 7.57 9.24 -8.84
N GLN A 173 6.33 8.75 -8.96
CA GLN A 173 5.20 9.51 -9.52
C GLN A 173 4.57 10.50 -8.52
N GLY A 174 5.11 10.64 -7.32
CA GLY A 174 4.65 11.62 -6.32
C GLY A 174 3.39 11.19 -5.57
N CYS A 175 3.13 9.88 -5.46
CA CYS A 175 1.98 9.32 -4.74
C CYS A 175 1.91 9.73 -3.26
N LEU A 176 3.08 9.86 -2.61
CA LEU A 176 3.14 9.99 -1.15
C LEU A 176 2.40 11.22 -0.62
N VAL A 177 2.59 12.39 -1.22
CA VAL A 177 1.98 13.65 -0.75
C VAL A 177 0.43 13.59 -0.71
N PRO A 178 -0.28 13.25 -1.79
CA PRO A 178 -1.74 13.11 -1.73
C PRO A 178 -2.21 11.96 -0.83
N LEU A 179 -1.45 10.87 -0.73
CA LEU A 179 -1.78 9.77 0.19
C LEU A 179 -1.72 10.21 1.67
N LEU A 180 -0.69 10.96 2.06
CA LEU A 180 -0.58 11.50 3.41
C LEU A 180 -1.70 12.50 3.72
N ALA A 181 -2.13 13.30 2.74
CA ALA A 181 -3.27 14.21 2.91
C ALA A 181 -4.59 13.45 3.19
N ILE A 182 -4.80 12.31 2.52
CA ILE A 182 -5.94 11.41 2.80
C ILE A 182 -5.87 10.89 4.23
N LEU A 183 -4.73 10.35 4.65
CA LEU A 183 -4.52 9.82 6.00
C LEU A 183 -4.75 10.88 7.08
N MET A 184 -4.23 12.09 6.88
CA MET A 184 -4.41 13.20 7.83
C MET A 184 -5.88 13.61 7.95
N LYS A 185 -6.63 13.63 6.85
CA LYS A 185 -8.07 13.94 6.83
C LYS A 185 -8.91 12.84 7.49
N HIS A 186 -8.68 11.58 7.10
CA HIS A 186 -9.52 10.46 7.54
C HIS A 186 -9.18 9.95 8.96
N SER A 187 -8.07 10.42 9.55
CA SER A 187 -7.74 10.20 10.97
C SER A 187 -8.37 11.21 11.93
N GLU A 188 -9.10 12.22 11.42
CA GLU A 188 -9.84 13.15 12.26
C GLU A 188 -11.04 12.45 12.93
N PRO A 189 -11.38 12.77 14.20
CA PRO A 189 -12.48 12.13 14.92
C PRO A 189 -13.82 12.12 14.17
N SER A 190 -14.11 13.17 13.39
CA SER A 190 -15.34 13.28 12.60
C SER A 190 -15.40 12.32 11.40
N MET A 191 -14.26 11.78 10.96
CA MET A 191 -14.15 10.89 9.80
C MET A 191 -14.00 9.41 10.18
N LEU A 192 -13.83 9.09 11.47
CA LEU A 192 -13.60 7.71 11.93
C LEU A 192 -14.79 6.76 11.67
N GLY A 193 -15.98 7.30 11.37
CA GLY A 193 -17.11 6.51 10.89
C GLY A 193 -16.92 5.92 9.49
N GLU A 194 -15.98 6.45 8.69
CA GLU A 194 -15.61 6.01 7.34
C GLU A 194 -14.22 5.37 7.32
N VAL A 195 -13.99 4.44 8.25
CA VAL A 195 -12.67 3.85 8.55
C VAL A 195 -12.04 3.12 7.36
N ASN A 196 -12.83 2.56 6.42
CA ASN A 196 -12.32 1.81 5.27
C ASN A 196 -11.34 2.65 4.43
N MET A 197 -11.61 3.95 4.24
CA MET A 197 -10.69 4.82 3.50
C MET A 197 -9.35 5.00 4.24
N LEU A 198 -9.41 5.10 5.58
CA LEU A 198 -8.23 5.22 6.43
C LEU A 198 -7.40 3.92 6.42
N GLN A 199 -8.06 2.76 6.52
CA GLN A 199 -7.41 1.44 6.42
C GLN A 199 -6.69 1.28 5.09
N ASN A 200 -7.39 1.48 3.97
CA ASN A 200 -6.82 1.32 2.63
C ASN A 200 -5.61 2.23 2.40
N ALA A 201 -5.72 3.48 2.85
CA ALA A 201 -4.63 4.45 2.73
C ALA A 201 -3.44 4.10 3.62
N CYS A 202 -3.69 3.61 4.84
CA CYS A 202 -2.64 3.25 5.79
C CYS A 202 -1.91 1.99 5.34
N ARG A 203 -2.64 1.00 4.86
CA ARG A 203 -2.11 -0.21 4.22
C ARG A 203 -1.24 0.12 3.02
N THR A 204 -1.71 1.00 2.15
CA THR A 204 -0.94 1.47 0.99
C THR A 204 0.35 2.17 1.42
N LEU A 205 0.29 3.00 2.47
CA LEU A 205 1.49 3.63 3.03
C LEU A 205 2.47 2.58 3.59
N ALA A 206 1.98 1.58 4.31
CA ALA A 206 2.80 0.49 4.84
C ALA A 206 3.54 -0.24 3.70
N ILE A 207 2.84 -0.58 2.62
CA ILE A 207 3.42 -1.19 1.41
C ILE A 207 4.51 -0.28 0.80
N LEU A 208 4.27 1.03 0.72
CA LEU A 208 5.24 1.97 0.15
C LEU A 208 6.51 2.15 1.01
N CYS A 209 6.39 2.00 2.33
CA CYS A 209 7.52 1.98 3.26
C CYS A 209 8.26 0.63 3.28
N PHE A 210 7.67 -0.40 2.68
CA PHE A 210 8.05 -1.78 2.85
C PHE A 210 8.88 -2.33 1.66
N GLY A 211 9.75 -3.31 1.91
CA GLY A 211 10.39 -4.16 0.88
C GLY A 211 11.91 -4.29 0.99
N ILE A 212 12.47 -5.23 0.23
CA ILE A 212 13.92 -5.45 0.08
C ILE A 212 14.24 -5.42 -1.42
N PRO A 213 15.08 -4.48 -1.90
CA PRO A 213 15.73 -3.41 -1.16
C PRO A 213 14.73 -2.40 -0.54
N PRO A 214 15.10 -1.71 0.54
CA PRO A 214 14.25 -0.70 1.16
C PRO A 214 13.96 0.46 0.19
N PRO A 215 12.82 1.16 0.33
CA PRO A 215 12.52 2.32 -0.49
C PRO A 215 13.50 3.48 -0.21
N PRO A 216 13.57 4.49 -1.09
CA PRO A 216 14.37 5.69 -0.84
C PRO A 216 13.91 6.43 0.43
N PHE A 217 14.72 6.35 1.49
CA PHE A 217 14.36 6.89 2.81
C PHE A 217 14.00 8.39 2.77
N ASP A 218 14.73 9.18 1.98
CA ASP A 218 14.46 10.61 1.81
C ASP A 218 13.04 10.92 1.31
N GLN A 219 12.41 10.00 0.59
CA GLN A 219 11.02 10.15 0.18
C GLN A 219 10.09 9.72 1.32
N VAL A 220 10.24 8.49 1.81
CA VAL A 220 9.28 7.90 2.76
C VAL A 220 9.34 8.49 4.17
N LYS A 221 10.44 9.14 4.59
CA LYS A 221 10.54 9.82 5.89
C LYS A 221 9.50 10.92 6.09
N HIS A 222 8.95 11.49 5.01
CA HIS A 222 7.87 12.47 5.10
C HIS A 222 6.57 11.90 5.66
N ALA A 223 6.44 10.58 5.76
CA ALA A 223 5.30 9.92 6.39
C ALA A 223 5.32 9.98 7.92
N LEU A 224 6.47 10.28 8.55
CA LEU A 224 6.65 10.20 10.00
C LEU A 224 5.64 11.05 10.80
N PRO A 225 5.31 12.31 10.43
CA PRO A 225 4.31 13.09 11.15
C PRO A 225 2.91 12.46 11.06
N THR A 226 2.55 11.88 9.91
CA THR A 226 1.28 11.19 9.75
C THR A 226 1.25 9.89 10.55
N LEU A 227 2.32 9.10 10.54
CA LEU A 227 2.43 7.88 11.33
C LEU A 227 2.37 8.17 12.83
N GLN A 228 3.00 9.26 13.30
CA GLN A 228 2.90 9.74 14.66
C GLN A 228 1.43 10.00 15.03
N LYS A 229 0.65 10.65 14.16
CA LYS A 229 -0.78 10.87 14.40
C LYS A 229 -1.57 9.55 14.44
N LEU A 230 -1.29 8.63 13.52
CA LEU A 230 -2.03 7.36 13.42
C LEU A 230 -1.85 6.47 14.66
N ILE A 231 -0.66 6.43 15.27
CA ILE A 231 -0.44 5.67 16.51
C ILE A 231 -1.10 6.30 17.76
N HIS A 232 -1.65 7.52 17.65
CA HIS A 232 -2.48 8.11 18.70
C HIS A 232 -3.93 7.65 18.65
N LEU A 233 -4.35 7.00 17.56
CA LEU A 233 -5.65 6.34 17.50
C LEU A 233 -5.66 5.16 18.49
N GLU A 234 -6.83 4.90 19.08
CA GLU A 234 -6.98 3.77 19.99
C GLU A 234 -7.07 2.47 19.16
N PRO A 235 -6.17 1.49 19.38
CA PRO A 235 -6.09 0.27 18.57
C PRO A 235 -7.22 -0.71 18.93
N SER A 236 -8.45 -0.37 18.54
CA SER A 236 -9.64 -1.17 18.84
C SER A 236 -10.58 -1.25 17.63
N GLY A 237 -11.31 -2.35 17.51
CA GLY A 237 -12.20 -2.59 16.35
C GLY A 237 -11.44 -2.46 15.02
N ALA A 238 -12.03 -1.74 14.05
CA ALA A 238 -11.41 -1.51 12.74
C ALA A 238 -10.13 -0.65 12.78
N LEU A 239 -9.91 0.13 13.84
CA LEU A 239 -8.68 0.94 14.00
C LEU A 239 -7.47 0.10 14.42
N LEU A 240 -7.69 -1.14 14.86
CA LEU A 240 -6.60 -2.07 15.13
C LEU A 240 -5.77 -2.33 13.86
N GLU A 241 -6.43 -2.52 12.71
CA GLU A 241 -5.75 -2.73 11.43
C GLU A 241 -4.95 -1.49 10.99
N VAL A 242 -5.51 -0.29 11.18
CA VAL A 242 -4.79 0.96 10.91
C VAL A 242 -3.52 1.06 11.77
N CYS A 243 -3.61 0.68 13.04
CA CYS A 243 -2.45 0.69 13.93
C CYS A 243 -1.41 -0.37 13.54
N GLN A 244 -1.84 -1.56 13.08
CA GLN A 244 -0.95 -2.60 12.56
C GLN A 244 -0.17 -2.10 11.33
N ASP A 245 -0.87 -1.53 10.35
CA ASP A 245 -0.26 -0.96 9.14
C ASP A 245 0.71 0.19 9.49
N ALA A 246 0.32 1.07 10.40
CA ALA A 246 1.20 2.14 10.89
C ALA A 246 2.45 1.58 11.57
N CYS A 247 2.32 0.52 12.37
CA CYS A 247 3.46 -0.17 13.00
C CYS A 247 4.38 -0.80 11.96
N VAL A 248 3.87 -1.36 10.87
CA VAL A 248 4.71 -1.90 9.79
C VAL A 248 5.52 -0.79 9.11
N ALA A 249 4.88 0.34 8.78
CA ALA A 249 5.58 1.49 8.22
C ALA A 249 6.69 1.98 9.18
N LEU A 250 6.37 2.14 10.47
CA LEU A 250 7.32 2.56 11.51
C LEU A 250 8.44 1.56 11.75
N PHE A 251 8.16 0.26 11.66
CA PHE A 251 9.19 -0.77 11.74
C PHE A 251 10.18 -0.61 10.59
N CYS A 252 9.69 -0.40 9.37
CA CYS A 252 10.56 -0.18 8.21
C CYS A 252 11.37 1.11 8.33
N LEU A 253 10.73 2.19 8.80
CA LEU A 253 11.38 3.50 8.94
C LEU A 253 12.34 3.56 10.14
N SER A 254 12.15 2.77 11.20
CA SER A 254 13.10 2.68 12.32
C SER A 254 14.25 1.71 12.06
N ASN A 255 14.17 0.93 10.99
CA ASN A 255 15.11 -0.13 10.68
C ASN A 255 16.15 0.31 9.65
N GLY A 256 17.11 1.11 10.10
CA GLY A 256 18.11 1.69 9.21
C GLY A 256 19.36 2.20 9.91
N PRO A 257 20.20 2.95 9.19
CA PRO A 257 21.35 3.63 9.78
C PRO A 257 20.93 4.70 10.80
N VAL A 258 21.90 5.21 11.55
CA VAL A 258 21.69 6.17 12.65
C VAL A 258 20.85 7.37 12.21
N ASP A 259 21.11 7.96 11.04
CA ASP A 259 20.35 9.12 10.54
C ASP A 259 18.86 8.83 10.34
N GLN A 260 18.55 7.61 9.90
CA GLN A 260 17.17 7.16 9.71
C GLN A 260 16.47 6.96 11.05
N ILE A 261 17.15 6.36 12.02
CA ILE A 261 16.64 6.22 13.39
C ILE A 261 16.43 7.60 14.03
N GLN A 262 17.37 8.53 13.84
CA GLN A 262 17.27 9.88 14.36
C GLN A 262 16.04 10.62 13.83
N ALA A 263 15.72 10.48 12.54
CA ALA A 263 14.49 11.06 12.00
C ALA A 263 13.22 10.51 12.68
N VAL A 264 13.19 9.23 13.07
CA VAL A 264 12.08 8.64 13.84
C VAL A 264 12.01 9.19 15.26
N ILE A 265 13.17 9.41 15.90
CA ILE A 265 13.27 10.06 17.22
C ILE A 265 12.74 11.49 17.15
N ASP A 266 13.21 12.28 16.17
CA ASP A 266 12.83 13.69 15.97
C ASP A 266 11.33 13.85 15.69
N ALA A 267 10.68 12.81 15.18
CA ALA A 267 9.24 12.76 14.97
C ALA A 267 8.42 12.51 16.26
N ASN A 268 9.06 12.39 17.44
CA ASN A 268 8.41 12.21 18.75
C ASN A 268 7.47 10.99 18.81
N ILE A 269 7.89 9.87 18.23
CA ILE A 269 7.10 8.64 18.14
C ILE A 269 7.27 7.75 19.38
N LEU A 270 8.47 7.74 19.97
CA LEU A 270 8.87 6.79 21.02
C LEU A 270 7.95 6.82 22.25
N GLU A 271 7.60 8.00 22.74
CA GLU A 271 6.76 8.16 23.93
C GLU A 271 5.41 7.44 23.77
N ARG A 272 4.75 7.63 22.62
CA ARG A 272 3.47 6.98 22.34
C ARG A 272 3.61 5.47 22.19
N LEU A 273 4.68 4.97 21.57
CA LEU A 273 4.92 3.52 21.47
C LEU A 273 5.07 2.88 22.85
N VAL A 274 5.78 3.53 23.77
CA VAL A 274 5.96 3.04 25.15
C VAL A 274 4.64 3.05 25.92
N MET A 275 3.81 4.09 25.76
CA MET A 275 2.47 4.10 26.34
C MET A 275 1.61 2.94 25.82
N LEU A 276 1.59 2.74 24.50
CA LEU A 276 0.83 1.66 23.87
C LEU A 276 1.25 0.29 24.41
N LEU A 277 2.53 0.03 24.65
CA LEU A 277 2.99 -1.25 25.21
C LEU A 277 2.35 -1.62 26.56
N SER A 278 1.83 -0.65 27.31
CA SER A 278 1.17 -0.89 28.60
C SER A 278 -0.25 -1.45 28.47
N HIS A 279 -0.91 -1.21 27.33
CA HIS A 279 -2.34 -1.51 27.15
C HIS A 279 -2.71 -2.00 25.74
N ALA A 280 -1.71 -2.28 24.91
CA ALA A 280 -1.90 -2.72 23.54
C ALA A 280 -2.57 -4.11 23.46
N PRO A 281 -3.46 -4.32 22.47
CA PRO A 281 -3.87 -5.66 22.07
C PRO A 281 -2.66 -6.53 21.71
N LYS A 282 -2.74 -7.82 22.00
CA LYS A 282 -1.63 -8.78 21.82
C LYS A 282 -1.09 -8.78 20.40
N GLU A 283 -1.95 -8.50 19.43
CA GLU A 283 -1.69 -8.47 18.00
C GLU A 283 -0.66 -7.40 17.59
N ILE A 284 -0.49 -6.34 18.38
CA ILE A 284 0.45 -5.24 18.07
C ILE A 284 1.61 -5.11 19.07
N VAL A 285 1.63 -5.88 20.16
CA VAL A 285 2.71 -5.83 21.16
C VAL A 285 4.06 -6.17 20.54
N ASP A 286 4.15 -7.27 19.79
CA ASP A 286 5.41 -7.71 19.17
C ASP A 286 5.95 -6.69 18.14
N PRO A 287 5.13 -6.17 17.20
CA PRO A 287 5.53 -5.05 16.35
C PRO A 287 6.03 -3.84 17.14
N LEU A 288 5.31 -3.40 18.18
CA LEU A 288 5.69 -2.26 19.00
C LEU A 288 7.07 -2.46 19.67
N LEU A 289 7.30 -3.64 20.26
CA LEU A 289 8.59 -3.97 20.89
C LEU A 289 9.74 -3.92 19.87
N ARG A 290 9.53 -4.41 18.65
CA ARG A 290 10.53 -4.36 17.59
C ARG A 290 10.86 -2.93 17.17
N ILE A 291 9.86 -2.06 17.03
CA ILE A 291 10.06 -0.64 16.69
C ILE A 291 10.84 0.06 17.80
N VAL A 292 10.43 -0.12 19.06
CA VAL A 292 11.14 0.45 20.22
C VAL A 292 12.58 -0.06 20.26
N GLY A 293 12.79 -1.37 20.09
CA GLY A 293 14.12 -1.97 20.03
C GLY A 293 14.99 -1.40 18.90
N ASN A 294 14.42 -1.10 17.73
CA ASN A 294 15.15 -0.46 16.64
C ASN A 294 15.56 0.98 17.00
N ILE A 295 14.66 1.74 17.61
CA ILE A 295 14.91 3.13 18.03
C ILE A 295 16.05 3.18 19.07
N LEU A 296 15.99 2.31 20.09
CA LEU A 296 16.98 2.29 21.17
C LEU A 296 18.41 1.93 20.70
N ARG A 297 18.55 1.09 19.66
CA ARG A 297 19.86 0.80 19.06
C ARG A 297 20.55 2.05 18.48
N GLY A 298 19.79 3.03 18.02
CA GLY A 298 20.34 4.30 17.54
C GLY A 298 20.84 5.19 18.68
N SER A 299 20.18 5.14 19.84
CA SER A 299 20.52 5.95 21.01
C SER A 299 21.85 5.55 21.65
N ASP A 300 22.20 4.26 21.64
CA ASP A 300 23.48 3.78 22.19
C ASP A 300 24.70 4.21 21.37
N SER A 301 24.51 4.60 20.09
CA SER A 301 25.59 5.13 19.25
C SER A 301 25.92 6.60 19.50
N GLN A 302 25.20 7.25 20.43
CA GLN A 302 25.37 8.65 20.84
C GLN A 302 26.02 8.81 22.22
N MET A 303 26.33 7.70 22.93
CA MET A 303 27.14 7.66 24.16
C MET A 303 28.55 7.14 23.87
#